data_AF-A0A7J8NR72-F1
#
_entry.id   AF-A0A7J8NR72-F1
#
_cell.length_a   1.000
_cell.length_b   1.000
_cell.length_c   1.000
_cell.angle_alpha   90.00
_cell.angle_beta   90.00
_cell.angle_gamma   90.00
#
_symmetry.space_group_name_H-M   'P 1'
#
loop_
_entity.id
_entity.type
_entity.pdbx_description
1 polymer ?
#
loop_
_entity_poly.entity_id
_entity_poly.type
_entity_poly.pdbx_seq_one_letter_code
_entity_poly.pdbx_strand_id
1 'polypeptide(L)'
;SDQDNWDNGRLARKRQLLTEIVLRNRLTALVVDGDTTCRVLEQLLLRSYGVQTQGVDNGRDAVALIASGVKFNLIIIDMILPVLNGLE
;
A
#
# COMPACT_ATOMS: atom_id res chain seq x y z
N SER A 1 38.78 16.73 -6.60
CA SER A 1 38.55 16.60 -8.06
C SER A 1 38.32 15.15 -8.46
N ASP A 2 39.18 14.19 -8.09
CA ASP A 2 38.96 12.77 -8.44
C ASP A 2 38.05 12.03 -7.44
N GLN A 3 38.14 12.36 -6.15
CA GLN A 3 37.31 11.74 -5.10
C GLN A 3 35.80 11.99 -5.31
N ASP A 4 35.45 13.20 -5.75
CA ASP A 4 34.07 13.65 -5.97
C ASP A 4 33.36 12.86 -7.08
N ASN A 5 34.13 12.37 -8.06
CA ASN A 5 33.62 11.59 -9.19
C ASN A 5 33.37 10.12 -8.80
N TRP A 6 34.19 9.56 -7.90
CA TRP A 6 34.03 8.21 -7.37
C TRP A 6 32.80 8.08 -6.46
N ASP A 7 32.53 9.09 -5.63
CA ASP A 7 31.38 9.09 -4.71
C ASP A 7 30.05 9.27 -5.44
N ASN A 8 30.01 10.08 -6.51
CA ASN A 8 28.81 10.26 -7.33
C ASN A 8 28.36 8.97 -8.03
N GLY A 9 29.31 8.17 -8.56
CA GLY A 9 28.99 6.87 -9.18
C GLY A 9 28.40 5.86 -8.20
N ARG A 10 28.88 5.86 -6.95
CA ARG A 10 28.35 5.01 -5.87
C ARG A 10 26.94 5.45 -5.45
N LEU A 11 26.70 6.75 -5.37
CA LEU A 11 25.41 7.32 -4.98
C LEU A 11 24.32 7.08 -6.05
N ALA A 12 24.67 7.26 -7.32
CA ALA A 12 23.78 6.96 -8.44
C ALA A 12 23.38 5.48 -8.46
N ARG A 13 24.35 4.57 -8.26
CA ARG A 13 24.08 3.13 -8.20
C ARG A 13 23.25 2.73 -6.97
N LYS A 14 23.49 3.37 -5.81
CA LYS A 14 22.71 3.15 -4.59
C LYS A 14 21.26 3.64 -4.77
N ARG A 15 21.05 4.78 -5.44
CA ARG A 15 19.73 5.28 -5.83
C ARG A 15 19.03 4.33 -6.79
N GLN A 16 19.71 3.89 -7.86
CA GLN A 16 19.17 2.92 -8.81
C GLN A 16 18.73 1.62 -8.12
N LEU A 17 19.56 1.10 -7.21
CA LEU A 17 19.27 -0.10 -6.41
C LEU A 17 18.12 0.10 -5.43
N LEU A 18 18.05 1.25 -4.74
CA LEU A 18 16.93 1.58 -3.86
C LEU A 18 15.63 1.67 -4.66
N THR A 19 15.64 2.31 -5.82
CA THR A 19 14.49 2.37 -6.74
C THR A 19 14.11 0.96 -7.22
N GLU A 20 15.06 0.13 -7.63
CA GLU A 20 14.78 -1.26 -8.03
C GLU A 20 14.21 -2.10 -6.88
N ILE A 21 14.73 -1.97 -5.65
CA ILE A 21 14.23 -2.71 -4.48
C ILE A 21 12.79 -2.28 -4.16
N VAL A 22 12.52 -0.96 -4.17
CA VAL A 22 11.18 -0.42 -3.94
C VAL A 22 10.22 -0.83 -5.06
N LEU A 23 10.68 -0.93 -6.31
CA LEU A 23 9.86 -1.35 -7.46
C LEU A 23 9.69 -2.88 -7.59
N ARG A 24 10.55 -3.69 -6.98
CA ARG A 24 10.48 -5.17 -7.07
C ARG A 24 9.43 -5.78 -6.14
N ASN A 25 9.04 -5.09 -5.06
CA ASN A 25 7.93 -5.52 -4.22
C ASN A 25 6.63 -4.85 -4.70
N ARG A 26 5.80 -5.58 -5.44
CA ARG A 26 4.41 -5.17 -5.72
C ARG A 26 3.59 -5.29 -4.44
N LEU A 27 3.68 -4.27 -3.59
CA LEU A 27 2.89 -4.20 -2.37
C LEU A 27 1.40 -4.18 -2.73
N THR A 28 0.61 -4.94 -1.97
CA THR A 28 -0.83 -5.02 -2.09
C THR A 28 -1.47 -4.50 -0.80
N ALA A 29 -2.58 -3.77 -0.92
CA ALA A 29 -3.33 -3.27 0.23
C ALA A 29 -4.84 -3.49 0.08
N LEU A 30 -5.48 -3.85 1.18
CA LEU A 30 -6.93 -3.82 1.33
C LEU A 30 -7.33 -2.53 2.03
N VAL A 31 -8.29 -1.80 1.47
CA VAL A 31 -8.85 -0.57 2.05
C VAL A 31 -10.30 -0.85 2.45
N VAL A 32 -10.63 -0.68 3.73
CA VAL A 32 -11.94 -0.97 4.30
C VAL A 32 -12.48 0.33 4.90
N ASP A 33 -13.29 1.05 4.13
CA ASP A 33 -13.84 2.35 4.53
C ASP A 33 -15.27 2.46 3.98
N GLY A 34 -16.24 2.82 4.83
CA GLY A 34 -17.65 2.92 4.48
C GLY A 34 -17.98 4.13 3.61
N ASP A 35 -17.20 5.20 3.68
CA ASP A 35 -17.35 6.36 2.82
C ASP A 35 -16.65 6.15 1.47
N THR A 36 -17.41 6.30 0.39
CA THR A 36 -16.88 6.04 -0.95
C THR A 36 -15.82 7.07 -1.38
N THR A 37 -15.94 8.32 -0.93
CA THR A 37 -14.96 9.37 -1.26
C THR A 37 -13.65 9.13 -0.54
N CYS A 38 -13.70 8.83 0.76
CA CYS A 38 -12.52 8.48 1.55
C CYS A 38 -11.82 7.24 0.98
N ARG A 39 -12.56 6.14 0.77
CA ARG A 39 -12.03 4.91 0.18
C ARG A 39 -11.32 5.13 -1.17
N VAL A 40 -11.88 5.99 -2.04
CA VAL A 40 -11.25 6.33 -3.33
C VAL A 40 -9.98 7.15 -3.12
N LEU A 41 -9.99 8.16 -2.24
CA LEU A 41 -8.81 8.98 -1.94
C LEU A 41 -7.67 8.14 -1.35
N GLU A 42 -7.96 7.26 -0.40
CA GLU A 42 -7.00 6.35 0.21
C GLU A 42 -6.36 5.41 -0.83
N GLN A 43 -7.18 4.83 -1.72
CA GLN A 43 -6.70 4.01 -2.82
C GLN A 43 -5.81 4.79 -3.78
N LEU A 44 -6.19 6.02 -4.15
CA LEU A 44 -5.41 6.86 -5.05
C LEU A 44 -4.05 7.21 -4.41
N LEU A 45 -4.05 7.55 -3.12
CA LEU A 45 -2.83 7.83 -2.37
C LEU A 45 -1.88 6.63 -2.38
N LEU A 46 -2.37 5.44 -2.02
CA LEU A 46 -1.58 4.20 -2.03
C LEU A 46 -1.06 3.85 -3.42
N ARG A 47 -1.91 3.98 -4.46
CA ARG A 47 -1.50 3.75 -5.85
C ARG A 47 -0.42 4.71 -6.31
N SER A 48 -0.41 5.96 -5.82
CA SER A 48 0.65 6.93 -6.12
C SER A 48 2.02 6.49 -5.58
N TYR A 49 2.05 5.65 -4.55
CA TYR A 49 3.25 5.01 -4.01
C TYR A 49 3.55 3.63 -4.65
N GLY A 50 2.84 3.25 -5.71
CA GLY A 50 3.05 1.97 -6.40
C GLY A 50 2.39 0.76 -5.71
N VAL A 51 1.50 0.98 -4.74
CA VAL A 51 0.76 -0.08 -4.06
C VAL A 51 -0.48 -0.46 -4.86
N GLN A 52 -0.67 -1.76 -5.11
CA GLN A 52 -1.90 -2.28 -5.70
C GLN A 52 -3.00 -2.33 -4.63
N THR A 53 -4.20 -1.85 -4.94
CA THR A 53 -5.25 -1.72 -3.91
C THR A 53 -6.55 -2.40 -4.31
N GLN A 54 -7.21 -3.00 -3.33
CA GLN A 54 -8.59 -3.47 -3.39
C GLN A 54 -9.39 -2.78 -2.28
N GLY A 55 -10.61 -2.33 -2.58
CA GLY A 55 -11.48 -1.67 -1.61
C GLY A 55 -12.76 -2.43 -1.33
N VAL A 56 -13.21 -2.36 -0.09
CA VAL A 56 -14.53 -2.82 0.36
C VAL A 56 -15.12 -1.77 1.31
N ASP A 57 -16.43 -1.74 1.46
CA ASP A 57 -17.14 -0.70 2.25
C ASP A 57 -17.60 -1.16 3.63
N ASN A 58 -17.28 -2.40 4.00
CA ASN A 58 -17.66 -2.99 5.28
C ASN A 58 -16.67 -4.08 5.72
N GLY A 59 -16.61 -4.33 7.04
CA GLY A 59 -15.70 -5.32 7.61
C GLY A 59 -16.02 -6.77 7.22
N ARG A 60 -17.29 -7.10 6.94
CA ARG A 60 -17.68 -8.47 6.54
C ARG A 60 -17.04 -8.88 5.23
N ASP A 61 -17.06 -8.01 4.23
CA ASP A 61 -16.45 -8.28 2.93
C ASP A 61 -14.92 -8.35 3.03
N ALA A 62 -14.33 -7.55 3.92
CA ALA A 62 -12.90 -7.64 4.23
C ALA A 62 -12.53 -9.03 4.79
N VAL A 63 -13.29 -9.50 5.79
CA VAL A 63 -13.10 -10.82 6.39
C VAL A 63 -13.32 -11.93 5.36
N ALA A 64 -14.35 -11.83 4.52
CA ALA A 64 -14.64 -12.81 3.48
C ALA A 64 -13.49 -12.93 2.46
N LEU A 65 -12.90 -11.80 2.03
CA LEU A 65 -11.73 -11.79 1.14
C LEU A 65 -10.54 -12.48 1.78
N ILE A 66 -10.22 -12.15 3.03
CA ILE A 66 -9.09 -12.74 3.75
C ILE A 66 -9.32 -14.24 3.96
N ALA A 67 -10.52 -14.64 4.36
CA ALA A 67 -10.90 -16.04 4.56
C ALA A 67 -10.87 -16.85 3.26
N SER A 68 -11.12 -16.23 2.10
CA SER A 68 -10.99 -16.86 0.78
C SER A 68 -9.54 -17.13 0.37
N GLY A 69 -8.56 -16.66 1.15
CA GLY A 69 -7.13 -16.89 0.93
C GLY A 69 -6.41 -15.75 0.22
N VAL A 70 -7.10 -14.65 -0.09
CA VAL A 70 -6.46 -13.44 -0.63
C VAL A 70 -5.54 -12.86 0.45
N LYS A 71 -4.29 -12.58 0.08
CA LYS A 71 -3.30 -12.00 0.99
C LYS A 71 -2.97 -10.57 0.57
N PHE A 72 -2.93 -9.69 1.56
CA PHE A 72 -2.51 -8.31 1.40
C PHE A 72 -1.25 -8.06 2.24
N ASN A 73 -0.41 -7.13 1.81
CA ASN A 73 0.76 -6.69 2.59
C ASN A 73 0.38 -5.64 3.65
N LEU A 74 -0.71 -4.91 3.41
CA LEU A 74 -1.25 -3.88 4.29
C LEU A 74 -2.79 -3.97 4.31
N ILE A 75 -3.39 -3.68 5.45
CA ILE A 75 -4.83 -3.44 5.56
C ILE A 75 -4.99 -2.04 6.18
N ILE A 76 -5.71 -1.17 5.49
CA ILE A 76 -6.17 0.12 6.01
C ILE A 76 -7.66 -0.05 6.31
N ILE A 77 -8.04 0.20 7.56
CA ILE A 77 -9.42 0.05 8.02
C ILE A 77 -9.86 1.33 8.71
N ASP A 78 -11.00 1.88 8.29
CA ASP A 78 -11.67 2.93 9.04
C ASP A 78 -12.08 2.34 10.39
N MET A 79 -11.82 3.09 11.45
CA MET A 79 -12.20 2.71 12.81
C MET A 79 -13.72 2.66 12.96
N ILE A 80 -14.44 3.50 12.21
CA ILE A 80 -15.90 3.62 12.26
C ILE A 80 -16.50 3.06 10.99
N LEU A 81 -16.91 1.79 11.05
CA LEU A 81 -17.54 1.09 9.93
C LEU A 81 -18.96 0.64 10.28
N PRO A 82 -19.85 0.52 9.27
CA PRO A 82 -21.12 -0.16 9.46
C PRO A 82 -20.90 -1.66 9.71
N VAL A 83 -21.73 -2.25 10.57
CA VAL A 83 -21.78 -3.70 10.92
C VAL A 83 -20.68 -4.19 11.87
N LEU A 84 -19.40 -3.89 11.60
CA LEU A 84 -18.26 -4.33 12.40
C LEU A 84 -17.27 -3.17 12.47
N ASN A 85 -16.87 -2.73 13.67
CA ASN A 85 -15.90 -1.66 13.80
C ASN A 85 -14.49 -2.13 13.42
N GLY A 86 -13.57 -1.21 13.13
CA GLY A 86 -12.24 -1.56 12.64
C GLY A 86 -11.31 -2.30 13.63
N LEU A 87 -11.75 -2.51 14.88
CA LEU A 87 -11.00 -3.20 15.93
C LEU A 87 -11.46 -4.65 16.18
N GLU A 88 -12.66 -5.02 15.74
CA GLU A 88 -13.27 -6.34 15.87
C GLU A 88 -12.89 -7.26 14.70
#